data_AF-A0A847L254-F1
#
_entry.id   AF-A0A847L254-F1
#
_cell.length_a   1.000
_cell.length_b   1.000
_cell.length_c   1.000
_cell.angle_alpha   90.00
_cell.angle_beta   90.00
_cell.angle_gamma   90.00
#
_symmetry.space_group_name_H-M   'P 1'
#
loop_
_entity.id
_entity.type
_entity.pdbx_description
1 polymer ?
#
loop_
_entity_poly.entity_id
_entity_poly.type
_entity_poly.pdbx_seq_one_letter_code
_entity_poly.pdbx_strand_id
1 'polypeptide(L)'
;MPYRRLPNTDKARLRALRTAIRRGAQQTYHKQVITFSTLREAENFLNVFEKQSIMYKQTFENQVNANKKYQQVLSNVRMYISHFIQVFNLSVIRGEIKKENKLLYQLDPDIHNLPDLSTEAAILKWGQNIIKGENERISQGGPPIYNPTIAKVHVHYEMFKEYKSNQRLSQATTNRNWEELVKLREKGDKIILDIWNQVEDFYKDYTPYQKLTKCQKFGLVYYYRKNEKVLTPEDDIVQAGD
;
A
#
# COMPACT_ATOMS: atom_id res chain seq x y z
N MET A 1 3.70 -24.01 -31.07
CA MET A 1 3.52 -23.86 -29.61
C MET A 1 2.84 -22.53 -29.34
N PRO A 2 1.79 -22.48 -28.50
CA PRO A 2 1.20 -21.22 -28.04
C PRO A 2 2.26 -20.33 -27.39
N TYR A 3 2.03 -19.02 -27.31
CA TYR A 3 3.01 -18.11 -26.74
C TYR A 3 2.93 -18.09 -25.21
N ARG A 4 4.07 -18.05 -24.54
CA ARG A 4 4.15 -17.92 -23.08
C ARG A 4 4.22 -16.45 -22.66
N ARG A 5 3.74 -16.13 -21.46
CA ARG A 5 3.87 -14.80 -20.85
C ARG A 5 4.37 -14.95 -19.43
N LEU A 6 5.42 -14.21 -19.07
CA LEU A 6 5.93 -14.21 -17.70
C LEU A 6 4.85 -13.74 -16.70
N PRO A 7 4.86 -14.26 -15.46
CA PRO A 7 3.92 -13.86 -14.44
C PRO A 7 3.90 -12.34 -14.21
N ASN A 8 2.72 -11.72 -14.24
CA ASN A 8 2.58 -10.28 -14.02
C ASN A 8 2.26 -9.90 -12.56
N THR A 9 1.83 -10.85 -11.73
CA THR A 9 1.52 -10.64 -10.31
C THR A 9 2.48 -11.40 -9.41
N ASP A 10 2.70 -10.88 -8.20
CA ASP A 10 3.57 -11.52 -7.21
C ASP A 10 3.06 -12.92 -6.82
N LYS A 11 1.74 -13.09 -6.72
CA LYS A 11 1.10 -14.40 -6.50
C LYS A 11 1.41 -15.39 -7.63
N ALA A 12 1.41 -14.93 -8.89
CA ALA A 12 1.74 -15.78 -10.03
C ALA A 12 3.24 -16.11 -10.08
N ARG A 13 4.13 -15.17 -9.73
CA ARG A 13 5.58 -15.42 -9.58
C ARG A 13 5.86 -16.48 -8.51
N LEU A 14 5.29 -16.31 -7.32
CA LEU A 14 5.38 -17.29 -6.22
C LEU A 14 4.89 -18.68 -6.65
N ARG A 15 3.77 -18.74 -7.36
CA ARG A 15 3.23 -20.01 -7.88
C ARG A 15 4.18 -20.66 -8.89
N ALA A 16 4.71 -19.89 -9.84
CA ALA A 16 5.64 -20.39 -10.85
C ALA A 16 6.90 -20.97 -10.20
N LEU A 17 7.54 -20.20 -9.29
CA LEU A 17 8.74 -20.62 -8.56
C LEU A 17 8.50 -21.89 -7.73
N ARG A 18 7.43 -21.92 -6.91
CA ARG A 18 7.09 -23.10 -6.10
C ARG A 18 6.84 -24.34 -6.96
N THR A 19 6.19 -24.17 -8.10
CA THR A 19 5.88 -25.28 -9.01
C THR A 19 7.16 -25.82 -9.64
N ALA A 20 8.03 -24.93 -10.14
CA ALA A 20 9.30 -25.30 -10.72
C ALA A 20 10.22 -25.98 -9.71
N ILE A 21 10.38 -25.42 -8.50
CA ILE A 21 11.21 -25.98 -7.42
C ILE A 21 10.71 -27.36 -7.02
N ARG A 22 9.40 -27.51 -6.76
CA ARG A 22 8.81 -28.80 -6.39
C ARG A 22 9.01 -29.86 -7.48
N ARG A 23 8.89 -29.49 -8.76
CA ARG A 23 9.16 -30.43 -9.87
C ARG A 23 10.64 -30.72 -10.04
N GLY A 24 11.49 -29.73 -9.85
CA GLY A 24 12.95 -29.86 -9.88
C GLY A 24 13.46 -30.85 -8.84
N ALA A 25 12.93 -30.76 -7.61
CA ALA A 25 13.27 -31.68 -6.52
C ALA A 25 12.84 -33.14 -6.78
N GLN A 26 11.91 -33.38 -7.71
CA GLN A 26 11.45 -34.72 -8.12
C GLN A 26 12.25 -35.29 -9.29
N GLN A 27 13.24 -34.56 -9.82
CA GLN A 27 14.08 -35.02 -10.93
C GLN A 27 15.05 -36.10 -10.45
N THR A 28 15.30 -37.10 -11.31
CA THR A 28 16.35 -38.09 -11.09
C THR A 28 17.68 -37.57 -11.62
N TYR A 29 18.80 -38.09 -11.10
CA TYR A 29 20.15 -37.70 -11.54
C TYR A 29 20.35 -37.82 -13.06
N HIS A 30 19.72 -38.82 -13.69
CA HIS A 30 19.80 -39.07 -15.14
C HIS A 30 18.82 -38.22 -15.97
N LYS A 31 17.89 -37.47 -15.35
CA LYS A 31 16.89 -36.67 -16.06
C LYS A 31 16.70 -35.29 -15.42
N GLN A 32 17.74 -34.47 -15.57
CA GLN A 32 17.78 -33.11 -15.06
C GLN A 32 17.17 -32.12 -16.06
N VAL A 33 15.93 -31.68 -15.81
CA VAL A 33 15.22 -30.70 -16.65
C VAL A 33 15.56 -29.26 -16.23
N ILE A 34 15.90 -29.05 -14.96
CA ILE A 34 16.36 -27.75 -14.45
C ILE A 34 17.71 -27.98 -13.78
N THR A 35 18.69 -27.15 -14.10
CA THR A 35 20.02 -27.29 -13.51
C THR A 35 19.98 -27.10 -11.99
N PHE A 36 20.89 -27.77 -11.29
CA PHE A 36 20.97 -27.69 -9.83
C PHE A 36 21.28 -26.27 -9.36
N SER A 37 22.11 -25.54 -10.11
CA SER A 37 22.43 -24.14 -9.83
C SER A 37 21.18 -23.25 -9.89
N THR A 38 20.40 -23.34 -10.97
CA THR A 38 19.14 -22.58 -11.12
C THR A 38 18.11 -22.96 -10.06
N LEU A 39 17.97 -24.25 -9.71
CA LEU A 39 17.08 -24.67 -8.62
C LEU A 39 17.49 -24.06 -7.28
N ARG A 40 18.79 -24.09 -6.96
CA ARG A 40 19.30 -23.53 -5.70
C ARG A 40 19.12 -22.01 -5.65
N GLU A 41 19.35 -21.32 -6.77
CA GLU A 41 19.08 -19.88 -6.87
C GLU A 41 17.59 -19.59 -6.65
N ALA A 42 16.70 -20.36 -7.28
CA ALA A 42 15.26 -20.20 -7.15
C ALA A 42 14.76 -20.43 -5.72
N GLU A 43 15.28 -21.43 -5.01
CA GLU A 43 14.96 -21.69 -3.59
C GLU A 43 15.37 -20.51 -2.69
N ASN A 44 16.61 -20.05 -2.84
CA ASN A 44 17.13 -18.93 -2.05
C ASN A 44 16.32 -17.65 -2.32
N PHE A 45 16.01 -17.39 -3.59
CA PHE A 45 15.20 -16.26 -4.00
C PHE A 45 13.76 -16.35 -3.49
N LEU A 46 13.13 -17.53 -3.57
CA LEU A 46 11.74 -17.74 -3.15
C LEU A 46 11.53 -17.32 -1.69
N ASN A 47 12.45 -17.72 -0.80
CA ASN A 47 12.38 -17.37 0.62
C ASN A 47 12.42 -15.85 0.85
N VAL A 48 13.30 -15.16 0.13
CA VAL A 48 13.44 -13.68 0.21
C VAL A 48 12.20 -13.00 -0.35
N PHE A 49 11.73 -13.43 -1.53
CA PHE A 49 10.59 -12.82 -2.21
C PHE A 49 9.28 -13.01 -1.45
N GLU A 50 9.05 -14.19 -0.88
CA GLU A 50 7.88 -14.47 -0.06
C GLU A 50 7.86 -13.61 1.20
N LYS A 51 8.98 -13.54 1.92
CA LYS A 51 9.10 -12.68 3.10
C LYS A 51 8.79 -11.22 2.76
N GLN A 52 9.40 -10.70 1.69
CA GLN A 52 9.18 -9.30 1.29
C GLN A 52 7.73 -9.05 0.84
N SER A 53 7.12 -10.01 0.14
CA SER A 53 5.70 -9.92 -0.27
C SER A 53 4.76 -9.88 0.94
N ILE A 54 5.03 -10.65 1.99
CA ILE A 54 4.26 -10.64 3.23
C ILE A 54 4.44 -9.31 3.96
N MET A 55 5.68 -8.83 4.11
CA MET A 55 5.99 -7.57 4.77
C MET A 55 5.31 -6.38 4.08
N TYR A 56 5.37 -6.31 2.75
CA TYR A 56 4.65 -5.27 2.00
C TYR A 56 3.14 -5.34 2.23
N LYS A 57 2.54 -6.54 2.18
CA LYS A 57 1.11 -6.71 2.43
C LYS A 57 0.70 -6.20 3.82
N GLN A 58 1.45 -6.57 4.86
CA GLN A 58 1.19 -6.16 6.24
C GLN A 58 1.31 -4.65 6.42
N THR A 59 2.37 -4.04 5.88
CA THR A 59 2.57 -2.58 5.99
C THR A 59 1.52 -1.78 5.22
N PHE A 60 1.11 -2.26 4.06
CA PHE A 60 0.02 -1.67 3.28
C PHE A 60 -1.33 -1.76 4.03
N GLU A 61 -1.67 -2.90 4.60
CA GLU A 61 -2.90 -3.07 5.41
C GLU A 61 -2.89 -2.14 6.64
N ASN A 62 -1.75 -2.03 7.33
CA ASN A 62 -1.57 -1.11 8.45
C ASN A 62 -1.75 0.36 8.02
N GLN A 63 -1.16 0.77 6.88
CA GLN A 63 -1.34 2.11 6.34
C GLN A 63 -2.82 2.42 6.04
N VAL A 64 -3.54 1.49 5.41
CA VAL A 64 -4.96 1.66 5.09
C VAL A 64 -5.79 1.84 6.37
N ASN A 65 -5.55 1.00 7.38
CA ASN A 65 -6.25 1.06 8.65
C ASN A 65 -5.91 2.33 9.45
N ALA A 66 -4.64 2.74 9.46
CA ALA A 66 -4.20 3.99 10.06
C ALA A 66 -4.85 5.21 9.39
N ASN A 67 -4.97 5.19 8.06
CA ASN A 67 -5.62 6.27 7.31
C ASN A 67 -7.11 6.42 7.67
N LYS A 68 -7.85 5.32 7.86
CA LYS A 68 -9.26 5.39 8.29
C LYS A 68 -9.40 6.09 9.64
N LYS A 69 -8.55 5.74 10.62
CA LYS A 69 -8.54 6.40 11.93
C LYS A 69 -8.12 7.86 11.82
N TYR A 70 -7.12 8.16 10.99
CA TYR A 70 -6.67 9.53 10.76
C TYR A 70 -7.78 10.44 10.22
N GLN A 71 -8.60 9.97 9.28
CA GLN A 71 -9.73 10.76 8.75
C GLN A 71 -10.75 11.11 9.84
N GLN A 72 -11.03 10.19 10.76
CA GLN A 72 -11.91 10.46 11.91
C GLN A 72 -11.31 11.51 12.84
N VAL A 73 -10.01 11.39 13.17
CA VAL A 73 -9.28 12.36 13.98
C VAL A 73 -9.29 13.75 13.33
N LEU A 74 -9.05 13.82 12.01
CA LEU A 74 -9.07 15.05 11.23
C LEU A 74 -10.46 15.72 11.24
N SER A 75 -11.53 14.93 11.08
CA SER A 75 -12.90 15.44 11.18
C SER A 75 -13.18 15.99 12.58
N ASN A 76 -12.79 15.27 13.62
CA ASN A 76 -13.03 15.66 15.01
C ASN A 76 -12.30 16.96 15.37
N VAL A 77 -11.00 17.07 15.07
CA VAL A 77 -10.25 18.29 15.38
C VAL A 77 -10.83 19.50 14.64
N ARG A 78 -11.23 19.34 13.36
CA ARG A 78 -11.88 20.40 12.57
C ARG A 78 -13.19 20.85 13.24
N MET A 79 -14.03 19.90 13.62
CA MET A 79 -15.29 20.17 14.31
C MET A 79 -15.07 20.93 15.62
N TYR A 80 -14.13 20.49 16.47
CA TYR A 80 -13.87 21.12 17.76
C TYR A 80 -13.31 22.53 17.63
N ILE A 81 -12.38 22.76 16.70
CA ILE A 81 -11.84 24.11 16.42
C ILE A 81 -12.96 25.01 15.91
N SER A 82 -13.73 24.55 14.92
CA SER A 82 -14.86 25.31 14.36
C SER A 82 -15.89 25.68 15.44
N HIS A 83 -16.30 24.72 16.26
CA HIS A 83 -17.31 24.94 17.29
C HIS A 83 -16.81 25.91 18.37
N PHE A 84 -15.54 25.80 18.77
CA PHE A 84 -14.94 26.75 19.71
C PHE A 84 -15.00 28.19 19.17
N ILE A 85 -14.61 28.41 17.90
CA ILE A 85 -14.63 29.73 17.27
C ILE A 85 -16.06 30.28 17.17
N GLN A 86 -17.04 29.44 16.83
CA GLN A 86 -18.45 29.84 16.80
C GLN A 86 -18.93 30.34 18.17
N VAL A 87 -18.66 29.59 19.23
CA VAL A 87 -19.08 29.96 20.59
C VAL A 87 -18.35 31.21 21.07
N PHE A 88 -17.06 31.34 20.78
CA PHE A 88 -16.31 32.57 21.03
C PHE A 88 -16.91 33.78 20.33
N ASN A 89 -17.21 33.65 19.03
CA ASN A 89 -17.85 34.73 18.26
C ASN A 89 -19.24 35.09 18.81
N LEU A 90 -20.03 34.11 19.25
CA LEU A 90 -21.33 34.35 19.89
C LEU A 90 -21.18 35.09 21.23
N SER A 91 -20.20 34.75 22.06
CA SER A 91 -19.91 35.48 23.29
C SER A 91 -19.48 36.93 23.02
N VAL A 92 -18.76 37.19 21.92
CA VAL A 92 -18.44 38.55 21.49
C VAL A 92 -19.71 39.29 21.04
N ILE A 93 -20.57 38.66 20.24
CA ILE A 93 -21.85 39.26 19.78
C ILE A 93 -22.77 39.61 20.96
N ARG A 94 -22.80 38.76 22.00
CA ARG A 94 -23.59 39.01 23.22
C ARG A 94 -22.97 40.06 24.15
N GLY A 95 -21.76 40.53 23.88
CA GLY A 95 -21.05 41.50 24.73
C GLY A 95 -20.43 40.90 26.00
N GLU A 96 -20.40 39.57 26.13
CA GLU A 96 -19.74 38.86 27.24
C GLU A 96 -18.20 38.96 27.15
N ILE A 97 -17.69 39.04 25.91
CA ILE A 97 -16.27 39.17 25.60
C ILE A 97 -16.09 40.39 24.68
N LYS A 98 -15.12 41.24 25.01
CA LYS A 98 -14.76 42.40 24.18
C LYS A 98 -14.23 41.96 22.82
N LYS A 99 -14.64 42.64 21.73
CA LYS A 99 -14.25 42.26 20.37
C LYS A 99 -12.73 42.33 20.15
N GLU A 100 -12.05 43.23 20.86
CA GLU A 100 -10.60 43.41 20.80
C GLU A 100 -9.84 42.14 21.23
N ASN A 101 -10.46 41.30 22.08
CA ASN A 101 -9.85 40.04 22.52
C ASN A 101 -9.70 39.04 21.37
N LYS A 102 -10.39 39.21 20.23
CA LYS A 102 -10.20 38.39 19.02
C LYS A 102 -8.75 38.44 18.50
N LEU A 103 -8.04 39.54 18.75
CA LEU A 103 -6.64 39.69 18.36
C LEU A 103 -5.71 38.66 19.03
N LEU A 104 -6.04 38.24 20.27
CA LEU A 104 -5.29 37.18 20.97
C LEU A 104 -5.32 35.84 20.21
N TYR A 105 -6.36 35.62 19.41
CA TYR A 105 -6.60 34.41 18.62
C TYR A 105 -6.17 34.59 17.16
N GLN A 106 -5.57 35.74 16.81
CA GLN A 106 -5.26 36.12 15.43
C GLN A 106 -6.51 36.21 14.53
N LEU A 107 -7.66 36.54 15.13
CA LEU A 107 -8.93 36.76 14.43
C LEU A 107 -9.17 38.27 14.28
N ASP A 108 -9.83 38.63 13.18
CA ASP A 108 -10.23 40.02 12.94
C ASP A 108 -11.38 40.41 13.90
N PRO A 109 -11.22 41.50 14.69
CA PRO A 109 -12.23 41.98 15.63
C PRO A 109 -13.63 42.17 15.03
N ASP A 110 -13.71 42.63 13.78
CA ASP A 110 -14.95 43.04 13.14
C ASP A 110 -15.58 41.90 12.30
N ILE A 111 -14.89 40.77 12.14
CA ILE A 111 -15.39 39.59 11.39
C ILE A 111 -15.83 38.48 12.36
N HIS A 112 -17.04 37.95 12.15
CA HIS A 112 -17.58 36.82 12.93
C HIS A 112 -17.71 35.50 12.15
N ASN A 113 -17.25 35.50 10.90
CA ASN A 113 -17.19 34.30 10.08
C ASN A 113 -16.09 33.35 10.59
N LEU A 114 -16.30 32.05 10.35
CA LEU A 114 -15.27 31.06 10.60
C LEU A 114 -14.09 31.25 9.65
N PRO A 115 -12.85 31.09 10.12
CA PRO A 115 -11.72 31.00 9.22
C PRO A 115 -11.77 29.70 8.41
N ASP A 116 -11.01 29.64 7.32
CA ASP A 116 -10.85 28.41 6.56
C ASP A 116 -10.20 27.30 7.42
N LEU A 117 -10.82 26.13 7.43
CA LEU A 117 -10.36 24.90 8.08
C LEU A 117 -10.38 23.70 7.11
N SER A 118 -10.42 23.97 5.80
CA SER A 118 -10.48 22.93 4.75
C SER A 118 -9.22 22.08 4.71
N THR A 119 -8.05 22.70 4.87
CA THR A 119 -6.74 22.04 4.77
C THR A 119 -6.14 21.68 6.13
N GLU A 120 -5.26 20.67 6.15
CA GLU A 120 -4.48 20.33 7.35
C GLU A 120 -3.59 21.48 7.84
N ALA A 121 -3.05 22.28 6.91
CA ALA A 121 -2.21 23.43 7.26
C ALA A 121 -3.05 24.50 7.99
N ALA A 122 -4.28 24.73 7.53
CA ALA A 122 -5.20 25.64 8.18
C ALA A 122 -5.60 25.13 9.58
N ILE A 123 -5.91 23.84 9.72
CA ILE A 123 -6.21 23.21 11.03
C ILE A 123 -5.02 23.34 12.00
N LEU A 124 -3.79 23.13 11.53
CA LEU A 124 -2.58 23.33 12.34
C LEU A 124 -2.47 24.78 12.83
N LYS A 125 -2.56 25.73 11.89
CA LYS A 125 -2.46 27.16 12.19
C LYS A 125 -3.53 27.60 13.19
N TRP A 126 -4.79 27.33 12.89
CA TRP A 126 -5.91 27.81 13.71
C TRP A 126 -6.01 27.06 15.03
N GLY A 127 -5.75 25.75 15.07
CA GLY A 127 -5.70 25.01 16.33
C GLY A 127 -4.69 25.62 17.30
N GLN A 128 -3.48 25.95 16.82
CA GLN A 128 -2.47 26.61 17.63
C GLN A 128 -2.89 28.01 18.09
N ASN A 129 -3.43 28.83 17.18
CA ASN A 129 -3.86 30.20 17.49
C ASN A 129 -4.99 30.21 18.52
N ILE A 130 -5.99 29.32 18.39
CA ILE A 130 -7.12 29.24 19.31
C ILE A 130 -6.69 28.81 20.72
N ILE A 131 -5.82 27.80 20.81
CA ILE A 131 -5.27 27.33 22.08
C ILE A 131 -4.47 28.42 22.77
N LYS A 132 -3.58 29.10 22.04
CA LYS A 132 -2.77 30.18 22.61
C LYS A 132 -3.63 31.37 23.05
N GLY A 133 -4.54 31.82 22.18
CA GLY A 133 -5.39 32.97 22.45
C GLY A 133 -6.30 32.77 23.66
N GLU A 134 -6.92 31.59 23.81
CA GLU A 134 -7.77 31.33 24.97
C GLU A 134 -6.96 31.24 26.26
N ASN A 135 -5.80 30.59 26.25
CA ASN A 135 -4.92 30.53 27.42
C ASN A 135 -4.47 31.94 27.84
N GLU A 136 -4.13 32.80 26.87
CA GLU A 136 -3.75 34.19 27.14
C GLU A 136 -4.94 34.98 27.70
N ARG A 137 -6.13 34.87 27.11
CA ARG A 137 -7.33 35.56 27.61
C ARG A 137 -7.69 35.14 29.03
N ILE A 138 -7.60 33.84 29.35
CA ILE A 138 -7.84 33.32 30.70
C ILE A 138 -6.78 33.87 31.67
N SER A 139 -5.51 33.91 31.26
CA SER A 139 -4.43 34.47 32.10
C SER A 139 -4.62 35.96 32.41
N GLN A 140 -5.29 36.70 31.52
CA GLN A 140 -5.68 38.09 31.70
C GLN A 140 -6.98 38.25 32.52
N GLY A 141 -7.49 37.18 33.14
CA GLY A 141 -8.69 37.18 33.98
C GLY A 141 -10.02 37.01 33.23
N GLY A 142 -9.98 36.68 31.94
CA GLY A 142 -11.18 36.41 31.15
C GLY A 142 -11.87 35.09 31.55
N PRO A 143 -13.21 35.04 31.64
CA PRO A 143 -13.93 33.82 32.00
C PRO A 143 -13.85 32.80 30.85
N PRO A 144 -13.55 31.51 31.09
CA PRO A 144 -13.28 30.54 30.03
C PRO A 144 -14.52 30.18 29.20
N ILE A 145 -14.32 29.72 27.97
CA ILE A 145 -15.39 29.05 27.21
C ILE A 145 -15.56 27.61 27.70
N TYR A 146 -16.80 27.23 28.02
CA TYR A 146 -17.10 25.94 28.64
C TYR A 146 -17.48 24.82 27.67
N ASN A 147 -18.00 25.11 26.48
CA ASN A 147 -18.43 24.08 25.54
C ASN A 147 -18.18 24.47 24.08
N PRO A 148 -17.18 23.87 23.40
CA PRO A 148 -16.18 22.96 23.97
C PRO A 148 -15.19 23.74 24.86
N THR A 149 -14.71 23.10 25.93
CA THR A 149 -13.59 23.67 26.70
C THR A 149 -12.32 23.70 25.86
N ILE A 150 -11.41 24.63 26.14
CA ILE A 150 -10.13 24.68 25.43
C ILE A 150 -9.27 23.44 25.65
N ALA A 151 -9.38 22.82 26.83
CA ALA A 151 -8.75 21.54 27.11
C ALA A 151 -9.23 20.44 26.14
N LYS A 152 -10.52 20.42 25.79
CA LYS A 152 -11.07 19.46 24.83
C LYS A 152 -10.53 19.72 23.42
N VAL A 153 -10.46 20.99 22.99
CA VAL A 153 -9.86 21.38 21.71
C VAL A 153 -8.39 20.96 21.65
N HIS A 154 -7.62 21.23 22.72
CA HIS A 154 -6.22 20.87 22.84
C HIS A 154 -5.98 19.36 22.71
N VAL A 155 -6.77 18.52 23.41
CA VAL A 155 -6.66 17.06 23.31
C VAL A 155 -6.85 16.58 21.88
N HIS A 156 -7.89 17.07 21.18
CA HIS A 156 -8.12 16.68 19.79
C HIS A 156 -7.05 17.23 18.83
N TYR A 157 -6.51 18.41 19.11
CA TYR A 157 -5.43 19.01 18.35
C TYR A 157 -4.11 18.21 18.44
N GLU A 158 -3.70 17.82 19.65
CA GLU A 158 -2.51 17.00 19.84
C GLU A 158 -2.67 15.60 19.26
N MET A 159 -3.84 14.97 19.43
CA MET A 159 -4.16 13.69 18.78
C MET A 159 -4.04 13.80 17.25
N PHE A 160 -4.53 14.87 16.65
CA PHE A 160 -4.37 15.11 15.22
C PHE A 160 -2.91 15.20 14.77
N LYS A 161 -2.07 15.94 15.51
CA LYS A 161 -0.63 16.05 15.22
C LYS A 161 0.07 14.70 15.29
N GLU A 162 -0.21 13.92 16.33
CA GLU A 162 0.36 12.59 16.51
C GLU A 162 -0.02 11.66 15.35
N TYR A 163 -1.30 11.56 15.02
CA TYR A 163 -1.76 10.70 13.94
C TYR A 163 -1.24 11.15 12.57
N LYS A 164 -1.10 12.46 12.33
CA LYS A 164 -0.48 13.00 11.11
C LYS A 164 0.98 12.54 10.97
N SER A 165 1.74 12.57 12.06
CA SER A 165 3.13 12.09 12.09
C SER A 165 3.19 10.58 11.80
N ASN A 166 2.37 9.79 12.50
CA ASN A 166 2.29 8.33 12.34
C ASN A 166 1.86 7.92 10.93
N GLN A 167 0.95 8.67 10.30
CA GLN A 167 0.52 8.44 8.93
C GLN A 167 1.70 8.60 7.94
N ARG A 168 2.51 9.66 8.08
CA ARG A 168 3.70 9.88 7.25
C ARG A 168 4.72 8.76 7.41
N LEU A 169 4.97 8.33 8.65
CA LEU A 169 5.88 7.21 8.94
C LEU A 169 5.39 5.90 8.32
N SER A 170 4.08 5.62 8.42
CA SER A 170 3.47 4.43 7.82
C SER A 170 3.60 4.43 6.30
N GLN A 171 3.33 5.57 5.66
CA GLN A 171 3.48 5.75 4.21
C GLN A 171 4.93 5.54 3.75
N ALA A 172 5.90 6.15 4.45
CA ALA A 172 7.32 5.98 4.13
C ALA A 172 7.76 4.51 4.25
N THR A 173 7.31 3.81 5.29
CA THR A 173 7.62 2.40 5.52
C THR A 173 7.03 1.51 4.43
N THR A 174 5.76 1.71 4.06
CA THR A 174 5.11 0.96 2.97
C THR A 174 5.80 1.19 1.64
N ASN A 175 6.14 2.45 1.32
CA ASN A 175 6.82 2.80 0.07
C ASN A 175 8.19 2.12 -0.02
N ARG A 176 8.97 2.14 1.06
CA ARG A 176 10.24 1.42 1.10
C ARG A 176 10.06 -0.08 0.84
N ASN A 177 9.13 -0.74 1.52
CA ASN A 177 8.88 -2.17 1.30
C ASN A 177 8.41 -2.47 -0.13
N TRP A 178 7.63 -1.57 -0.71
CA TRP A 178 7.17 -1.66 -2.10
C TRP A 178 8.35 -1.54 -3.08
N GLU A 179 9.24 -0.57 -2.90
CA GLU A 179 10.44 -0.41 -3.73
C GLU A 179 11.36 -1.63 -3.67
N GLU A 180 11.58 -2.17 -2.46
CA GLU A 180 12.34 -3.42 -2.28
C GLU A 180 11.66 -4.59 -3.01
N LEU A 181 10.33 -4.71 -2.94
CA LEU A 181 9.57 -5.74 -3.64
C LEU A 181 9.66 -5.58 -5.17
N VAL A 182 9.60 -4.35 -5.69
CA VAL A 182 9.74 -4.05 -7.13
C VAL A 182 11.10 -4.53 -7.64
N LYS A 183 12.19 -4.24 -6.92
CA LYS A 183 13.54 -4.71 -7.29
C LYS A 183 13.62 -6.24 -7.34
N LEU A 184 12.95 -6.93 -6.41
CA LEU A 184 12.92 -8.38 -6.41
C LEU A 184 12.10 -8.95 -7.58
N ARG A 185 11.07 -8.26 -8.09
CA ARG A 185 10.29 -8.73 -9.26
C ARG A 185 11.18 -8.92 -10.48
N GLU A 186 12.08 -7.98 -10.75
CA GLU A 186 13.01 -8.08 -11.89
C GLU A 186 13.91 -9.31 -11.78
N LYS A 187 14.45 -9.56 -10.57
CA LYS A 187 15.27 -10.76 -10.31
C LYS A 187 14.43 -12.04 -10.44
N GLY A 188 13.23 -12.04 -9.90
CA GLY A 188 12.30 -13.18 -9.99
C GLY A 188 11.93 -13.50 -11.44
N ASP A 189 11.67 -12.48 -12.26
CA ASP A 189 11.35 -12.63 -13.67
C ASP A 189 12.52 -13.25 -14.45
N LYS A 190 13.77 -12.87 -14.14
CA LYS A 190 14.98 -13.48 -14.72
C LYS A 190 15.13 -14.96 -14.34
N ILE A 191 14.95 -15.30 -13.07
CA ILE A 191 15.03 -16.70 -12.60
C ILE A 191 13.92 -17.55 -13.24
N ILE A 192 12.69 -17.05 -13.27
CA ILE A 192 11.56 -17.75 -13.89
C ILE A 192 11.82 -17.94 -15.38
N LEU A 193 12.34 -16.92 -16.08
CA LEU A 193 12.67 -16.99 -17.49
C LEU A 193 13.74 -18.06 -17.78
N ASP A 194 14.81 -18.10 -16.98
CA ASP A 194 15.87 -19.11 -17.09
C ASP A 194 15.32 -20.52 -16.91
N ILE A 195 14.55 -20.77 -15.85
CA ILE A 195 13.87 -22.04 -15.62
C ILE A 195 13.01 -22.43 -16.83
N TRP A 196 12.19 -21.50 -17.33
CA TRP A 196 11.29 -21.77 -18.44
C TRP A 196 12.04 -22.11 -19.73
N ASN A 197 13.17 -21.43 -19.99
CA ASN A 197 14.04 -21.75 -21.12
C ASN A 197 14.62 -23.16 -21.02
N GLN A 198 15.15 -23.55 -19.86
CA GLN A 198 15.71 -24.89 -19.64
C GLN A 198 14.65 -25.98 -19.83
N VAL A 199 13.44 -25.77 -19.30
CA VAL A 199 12.34 -26.72 -19.46
C VAL A 199 11.92 -26.87 -20.93
N GLU A 200 11.79 -25.76 -21.66
CA GLU A 200 11.39 -25.81 -23.07
C GLU A 200 12.47 -26.42 -23.98
N ASP A 201 13.75 -26.16 -23.68
CA ASP A 201 14.87 -26.76 -24.42
C ASP A 201 14.95 -28.27 -24.17
N PHE A 202 14.77 -28.71 -22.93
CA PHE A 202 14.77 -30.14 -22.59
C PHE A 202 13.67 -30.93 -23.32
N TYR A 203 12.49 -30.34 -23.49
CA TYR A 203 11.36 -30.98 -24.19
C TYR A 203 11.24 -30.57 -25.66
N LYS A 204 12.27 -29.95 -26.27
CA LYS A 204 12.12 -29.37 -27.61
C LYS A 204 11.76 -30.36 -28.70
N ASP A 205 12.26 -31.59 -28.59
CA ASP A 205 12.09 -32.67 -29.57
C ASP A 205 10.85 -33.54 -29.30
N TYR A 206 10.02 -33.18 -28.31
CA TYR A 206 8.77 -33.88 -28.03
C TYR A 206 7.65 -33.37 -28.95
N THR A 207 6.65 -34.21 -29.19
CA THR A 207 5.47 -33.87 -29.96
C THR A 207 4.73 -32.65 -29.35
N PRO A 208 4.06 -31.82 -30.17
CA PRO A 208 3.54 -30.51 -29.74
C PRO A 208 2.70 -30.53 -28.45
N TYR A 209 1.75 -31.47 -28.32
CA TYR A 209 0.88 -31.56 -27.15
C TYR A 209 1.60 -32.15 -25.93
N GLN A 210 2.45 -33.15 -26.12
CA GLN A 210 3.31 -33.67 -25.05
C GLN A 210 4.25 -32.59 -24.50
N LYS A 211 4.96 -31.87 -25.38
CA LYS A 211 5.85 -30.77 -24.98
C LYS A 211 5.08 -29.74 -24.16
N LEU A 212 3.87 -29.36 -24.58
CA LEU A 212 3.04 -28.37 -23.90
C LEU A 212 2.71 -28.84 -22.49
N THR A 213 2.19 -30.06 -22.39
CA THR A 213 1.75 -30.68 -21.13
C THR A 213 2.93 -30.87 -20.17
N LYS A 214 4.10 -31.25 -20.67
CA LYS A 214 5.32 -31.42 -19.87
C LYS A 214 5.82 -30.08 -19.35
N CYS A 215 5.87 -29.05 -20.18
CA CYS A 215 6.26 -27.70 -19.78
C CYS A 215 5.31 -27.11 -18.72
N GLN A 216 4.00 -27.25 -18.91
CA GLN A 216 2.99 -26.79 -17.94
C GLN A 216 3.16 -27.43 -16.56
N LYS A 217 3.63 -28.68 -16.47
CA LYS A 217 3.90 -29.35 -15.18
C LYS A 217 4.96 -28.63 -14.35
N PHE A 218 5.89 -27.90 -15.00
CA PHE A 218 6.92 -27.08 -14.36
C PHE A 218 6.46 -25.64 -14.08
N GLY A 219 5.21 -25.29 -14.36
CA GLY A 219 4.63 -23.98 -14.06
C GLY A 219 4.67 -22.98 -15.21
N LEU A 220 5.02 -23.42 -16.42
CA LEU A 220 4.88 -22.60 -17.63
C LEU A 220 3.40 -22.35 -17.93
N VAL A 221 3.08 -21.12 -18.31
CA VAL A 221 1.72 -20.72 -18.70
C VAL A 221 1.74 -20.22 -20.12
N TYR A 222 0.92 -20.85 -20.95
CA TYR A 222 0.78 -20.55 -22.36
C TYR A 222 -0.58 -19.94 -22.67
N TYR A 223 -0.61 -19.08 -23.66
CA TYR A 223 -1.79 -18.38 -24.15
C TYR A 223 -1.92 -18.63 -25.65
N TYR A 224 -3.14 -18.95 -26.07
CA TYR A 224 -3.49 -19.05 -27.47
C TYR A 224 -3.96 -17.68 -27.97
N ARG A 225 -3.58 -17.33 -29.20
CA ARG A 225 -4.11 -16.13 -29.87
C ARG A 225 -5.56 -16.36 -30.28
N LYS A 226 -6.28 -15.27 -30.55
CA LYS A 226 -7.63 -15.34 -31.11
C LYS A 226 -7.56 -16.10 -32.43
N ASN A 227 -8.37 -17.17 -32.56
CA ASN A 227 -8.43 -18.08 -33.71
C ASN A 227 -7.23 -19.04 -33.87
N GLU A 228 -6.35 -19.19 -32.87
CA GLU A 228 -5.32 -20.23 -32.87
C GLU A 228 -5.92 -21.58 -32.44
N LYS A 229 -5.61 -22.67 -33.17
CA LYS A 229 -6.05 -24.02 -32.81
C LYS A 229 -5.39 -24.43 -31.48
N VAL A 230 -6.21 -24.85 -30.51
CA VAL A 230 -5.71 -25.40 -29.25
C VAL A 230 -5.11 -26.77 -29.50
N LEU A 231 -3.88 -27.00 -29.01
CA LEU A 231 -3.23 -28.30 -29.13
C LEU A 231 -3.98 -29.34 -28.30
N THR A 232 -4.28 -30.48 -28.90
CA THR A 232 -4.96 -31.62 -28.27
C THR A 232 -4.12 -32.90 -28.44
N PRO A 233 -4.41 -33.98 -27.69
CA PRO A 233 -3.68 -35.25 -27.82
C PRO A 233 -3.63 -35.80 -29.25
N GLU A 234 -4.67 -35.54 -30.06
CA GLU A 234 -4.78 -36.04 -31.44
C GLU A 234 -3.72 -35.42 -32.36
N ASP A 235 -3.27 -34.20 -32.08
CA ASP A 235 -2.23 -33.52 -32.88
C ASP A 235 -0.88 -34.25 -32.82
N ASP A 236 -0.64 -35.04 -31.76
CA ASP A 236 0.58 -35.83 -31.61
C ASP A 236 0.52 -37.18 -32.36
N ILE A 237 -0.69 -37.68 -32.67
CA ILE A 237 -0.89 -38.96 -33.36
C ILE A 237 -0.70 -38.78 -34.88
N VAL A 238 -1.12 -37.63 -35.42
CA VAL A 238 -1.04 -37.31 -36.85
C VAL A 238 0.41 -37.14 -37.32
N GLN A 239 1.35 -36.75 -36.44
CA GLN A 239 2.76 -36.54 -36.80
C GLN A 239 3.64 -37.80 -36.78
N ALA A 240 3.15 -38.93 -36.26
CA ALA A 240 3.92 -40.17 -36.18
C ALA A 240 3.70 -41.12 -37.39
N GLY A 241 2.90 -40.69 -38.37
CA GLY A 241 2.45 -41.50 -39.50
C GLY A 241 3.03 -41.14 -40.87
N ASP A 242 4.04 -40.26 -40.93
CA ASP A 242 4.77 -39.88 -42.15
C ASP A 242 6.22 -40.38 -42.12
#